data_AF-A0A9D6SWH2-F1
#
_entry.id   AF-A0A9D6SWH2-F1
#
_cell.length_a   1.000
_cell.length_b   1.000
_cell.length_c   1.000
_cell.angle_alpha   90.00
_cell.angle_beta   90.00
_cell.angle_gamma   90.00
#
_symmetry.space_group_name_H-M   'P 1'
#
loop_
_entity.id
_entity.type
_entity.pdbx_description
1 polymer ?
#
loop_
_entity_poly.entity_id
_entity_poly.type
_entity_poly.pdbx_seq_one_letter_code
_entity_poly.pdbx_strand_id
1 'polypeptide(L)'
;MDHRPRDVARAVRRAARRLVCVAVAVAASLLAAPGHAQDAASRAAALIRDLGDPDFERANAAAEQLRKHPEPRAQVVAGLIEAITTRDWNRCAGDMRDTIARMLGELGAREAVVPLLALVKSGKPIEHECSE
;
A
#
# COMPACT_ATOMS: atom_id res chain seq x y z
N MET A 1 67.99 -19.48 -13.36
CA MET A 1 66.99 -18.52 -13.86
C MET A 1 65.65 -18.88 -13.25
N ASP A 2 65.26 -18.16 -12.20
CA ASP A 2 64.07 -18.41 -11.39
C ASP A 2 62.99 -17.36 -11.74
N HIS A 3 61.88 -17.80 -12.32
CA HIS A 3 60.77 -16.94 -12.77
C HIS A 3 59.40 -17.34 -12.21
N ARG A 4 59.33 -18.23 -11.22
CA ARG A 4 58.04 -18.72 -10.68
C ARG A 4 57.26 -17.84 -9.68
N PRO A 5 57.83 -16.87 -8.93
CA PRO A 5 57.07 -16.23 -7.85
C PRO A 5 56.08 -15.14 -8.34
N ARG A 6 56.25 -14.62 -9.56
CA ARG A 6 55.49 -13.45 -10.06
C ARG A 6 54.12 -13.81 -10.65
N ASP A 7 53.90 -15.05 -11.06
CA ASP A 7 52.65 -15.45 -11.72
C ASP A 7 51.57 -15.89 -10.73
N VAL A 8 51.97 -16.57 -9.64
CA VAL A 8 51.06 -16.94 -8.54
C VAL A 8 50.50 -15.69 -7.86
N ALA A 9 51.35 -14.69 -7.62
CA ALA A 9 50.96 -13.43 -6.98
C ALA A 9 50.00 -12.58 -7.84
N ARG A 10 50.00 -12.76 -9.17
CA ARG A 10 49.07 -12.09 -10.09
C ARG A 10 47.74 -12.82 -10.20
N ALA A 11 47.75 -14.16 -10.14
CA ALA A 11 46.53 -14.98 -10.12
C ALA A 11 45.72 -14.76 -8.84
N VAL A 12 46.38 -14.76 -7.67
CA VAL A 12 45.73 -14.51 -6.37
C VAL A 12 45.10 -13.12 -6.29
N ARG A 13 45.79 -12.09 -6.80
CA ARG A 13 45.26 -10.71 -6.86
C ARG A 13 44.05 -10.57 -7.78
N ARG A 14 43.98 -11.33 -8.87
CA ARG A 14 42.83 -11.34 -9.79
C ARG A 14 41.64 -12.08 -9.20
N ALA A 15 41.87 -13.19 -8.51
CA ALA A 15 40.82 -13.94 -7.80
C ALA A 15 40.23 -13.14 -6.63
N ALA A 16 41.07 -12.50 -5.82
CA ALA A 16 40.64 -11.64 -4.71
C ALA A 16 39.83 -10.43 -5.20
N ARG A 17 40.24 -9.77 -6.30
CA ARG A 17 39.47 -8.68 -6.91
C ARG A 17 38.10 -9.14 -7.43
N ARG A 18 38.01 -10.33 -8.03
CA ARG A 18 36.73 -10.88 -8.52
C ARG A 18 35.77 -11.19 -7.37
N LEU A 19 36.27 -11.76 -6.27
CA LEU A 19 35.47 -12.01 -5.06
C LEU A 19 34.97 -10.72 -4.41
N VAL A 20 35.81 -9.67 -4.35
CA VAL A 20 35.40 -8.35 -3.84
C VAL A 20 34.34 -7.70 -4.73
N CYS A 21 34.47 -7.76 -6.07
CA CYS A 21 33.47 -7.20 -6.98
C CYS A 21 32.12 -7.93 -6.92
N VAL A 22 32.12 -9.27 -6.74
CA VAL A 22 30.88 -10.04 -6.58
C VAL A 22 30.20 -9.73 -5.24
N ALA A 23 30.95 -9.56 -4.16
CA ALA A 23 30.39 -9.16 -2.85
C ALA A 23 29.80 -7.74 -2.86
N VAL A 24 30.44 -6.79 -3.57
CA VAL A 24 29.92 -5.41 -3.71
C VAL A 24 28.67 -5.38 -4.61
N ALA A 25 28.60 -6.18 -5.67
CA ALA A 25 27.42 -6.25 -6.53
C ALA A 25 26.20 -6.86 -5.83
N VAL A 26 26.39 -7.89 -5.00
CA VAL A 26 25.29 -8.49 -4.20
C VAL A 26 24.77 -7.52 -3.13
N ALA A 27 25.63 -6.68 -2.55
CA ALA A 27 25.21 -5.63 -1.62
C ALA A 27 24.43 -4.49 -2.31
N ALA A 28 24.74 -4.18 -3.58
CA ALA A 28 24.05 -3.13 -4.35
C ALA A 28 22.63 -3.54 -4.77
N SER A 29 22.34 -4.83 -4.95
CA SER A 29 21.00 -5.33 -5.30
C SER A 29 20.03 -5.39 -4.11
N LEU A 30 20.53 -5.38 -2.87
CA LEU A 30 19.71 -5.38 -1.65
C LEU A 30 19.24 -3.97 -1.23
N LEU A 31 19.66 -2.93 -1.94
CA LEU A 31 19.35 -1.52 -1.64
C LEU A 31 18.27 -0.93 -2.55
N ALA A 32 17.43 -1.77 -3.17
CA ALA A 32 16.27 -1.31 -3.92
C ALA A 32 15.22 -0.66 -2.98
N ALA A 33 15.47 0.62 -2.69
CA ALA A 33 14.58 1.75 -2.44
C ALA A 33 13.49 1.65 -1.34
N PRO A 34 13.83 1.88 -0.06
CA PRO A 34 12.84 2.23 0.98
C PRO A 34 12.02 3.49 0.64
N GLY A 35 12.52 4.37 -0.24
CA GLY A 35 11.85 5.63 -0.59
C GLY A 35 10.50 5.48 -1.28
N HIS A 36 10.33 4.52 -2.20
CA HIS A 36 9.06 4.36 -2.94
C HIS A 36 7.96 3.73 -2.06
N ALA A 37 8.32 2.77 -1.20
CA ALA A 37 7.37 2.17 -0.27
C ALA A 37 6.91 3.19 0.78
N GLN A 38 7.82 4.04 1.25
CA GLN A 38 7.50 5.08 2.23
C GLN A 38 6.65 6.20 1.64
N ASP A 39 6.89 6.59 0.38
CA ASP A 39 6.04 7.53 -0.35
C ASP A 39 4.61 6.99 -0.53
N ALA A 40 4.48 5.72 -0.97
CA ALA A 40 3.17 5.08 -1.12
C ALA A 40 2.40 4.99 0.21
N ALA A 41 3.07 4.60 1.30
CA ALA A 41 2.45 4.55 2.63
C ALA A 41 2.00 5.93 3.14
N SER A 42 2.80 6.97 2.86
CA SER A 42 2.47 8.34 3.25
C SER A 42 1.28 8.88 2.45
N ARG A 43 1.25 8.61 1.14
CA ARG A 43 0.11 8.92 0.26
C ARG A 43 -1.16 8.18 0.69
N ALA A 44 -1.07 6.89 0.96
CA ALA A 44 -2.19 6.10 1.49
C ALA A 44 -2.69 6.67 2.82
N ALA A 45 -1.80 7.04 3.74
CA ALA A 45 -2.19 7.67 5.00
C ALA A 45 -2.94 9.00 4.82
N ALA A 46 -2.52 9.82 3.85
CA ALA A 46 -3.22 11.06 3.53
C ALA A 46 -4.61 10.79 2.96
N LEU A 47 -4.73 9.90 1.98
CA LEU A 47 -6.02 9.56 1.38
C LEU A 47 -6.98 8.88 2.37
N ILE A 48 -6.48 8.05 3.28
CA ILE A 48 -7.30 7.45 4.36
C ILE A 48 -7.84 8.52 5.31
N ARG A 49 -7.07 9.58 5.56
CA ARG A 49 -7.54 10.73 6.36
C ARG A 49 -8.66 11.45 5.65
N ASP A 50 -8.48 11.73 4.36
CA ASP A 50 -9.44 12.46 3.52
C ASP A 50 -10.71 11.62 3.25
N LEU A 51 -10.60 10.30 3.22
CA LEU A 51 -11.74 9.38 3.18
C LEU A 51 -12.69 9.58 4.39
N GLY A 52 -12.15 10.01 5.52
CA GLY A 52 -12.92 10.32 6.73
C GLY A 52 -13.42 11.76 6.81
N ASP A 53 -13.22 12.59 5.77
CA ASP A 53 -13.75 13.95 5.71
C ASP A 53 -15.29 13.93 5.66
N PRO A 54 -16.00 14.78 6.41
CA PRO A 54 -17.46 14.85 6.36
C PRO A 54 -18.02 15.25 4.99
N ASP A 55 -17.24 15.96 4.17
CA ASP A 55 -17.61 16.34 2.81
C ASP A 55 -17.52 15.15 1.85
N PHE A 56 -18.68 14.76 1.30
CA PHE A 56 -18.79 13.63 0.38
C PHE A 56 -17.82 13.71 -0.80
N GLU A 57 -17.69 14.88 -1.45
CA GLU A 57 -16.89 15.00 -2.67
C GLU A 57 -15.40 14.78 -2.38
N ARG A 58 -14.90 15.31 -1.25
CA ARG A 58 -13.53 15.04 -0.78
C ARG A 58 -13.31 13.57 -0.47
N ALA A 59 -14.22 12.96 0.30
CA ALA A 59 -14.11 11.57 0.69
C ALA A 59 -14.18 10.62 -0.52
N ASN A 60 -15.09 10.87 -1.45
CA ASN A 60 -15.24 10.07 -2.67
C ASN A 60 -14.03 10.22 -3.61
N ALA A 61 -13.50 11.44 -3.77
CA ALA A 61 -12.26 11.65 -4.51
C ALA A 61 -11.08 10.88 -3.89
N ALA A 62 -10.98 10.84 -2.56
CA ALA A 62 -9.96 10.07 -1.86
C ALA A 62 -10.14 8.56 -2.07
N ALA A 63 -11.38 8.06 -2.00
CA ALA A 63 -11.71 6.66 -2.26
C ALA A 63 -11.29 6.24 -3.69
N GLU A 64 -11.60 7.06 -4.69
CA GLU A 64 -11.24 6.79 -6.09
C GLU A 64 -9.72 6.77 -6.31
N GLN A 65 -8.97 7.63 -5.63
CA GLN A 65 -7.49 7.59 -5.67
C GLN A 65 -6.92 6.34 -4.98
N LEU A 66 -7.51 5.93 -3.86
CA LEU A 66 -7.14 4.67 -3.18
C LEU A 66 -7.44 3.45 -4.05
N ARG A 67 -8.55 3.45 -4.78
CA ARG A 67 -8.90 2.37 -5.71
C ARG A 67 -7.87 2.25 -6.85
N LYS A 68 -7.43 3.39 -7.41
CA LYS A 68 -6.39 3.42 -8.46
C LYS A 68 -5.01 2.98 -7.98
N HIS A 69 -4.71 3.21 -6.71
CA HIS A 69 -3.39 3.01 -6.14
C HIS A 69 -3.48 2.37 -4.74
N PRO A 70 -3.84 1.08 -4.66
CA PRO A 70 -4.17 0.41 -3.41
C PRO A 70 -2.96 0.01 -2.55
N GLU A 71 -1.77 0.53 -2.83
CA GLU A 71 -0.55 0.24 -2.09
C GLU A 71 -0.27 1.23 -0.95
N PRO A 72 0.15 0.73 0.23
CA PRO A 72 0.26 -0.67 0.59
C PRO A 72 -1.10 -1.26 1.02
N ARG A 73 -1.48 -2.41 0.44
CA ARG A 73 -2.80 -3.05 0.62
C ARG A 73 -3.23 -3.14 2.08
N ALA A 74 -2.34 -3.58 2.97
CA ALA A 74 -2.66 -3.77 4.38
C ALA A 74 -3.14 -2.48 5.06
N GLN A 75 -2.49 -1.36 4.75
CA GLN A 75 -2.85 -0.05 5.29
C GLN A 75 -4.15 0.45 4.69
N VAL A 76 -4.32 0.32 3.37
CA VAL A 76 -5.54 0.73 2.67
C VAL A 76 -6.75 -0.05 3.21
N VAL A 77 -6.66 -1.37 3.33
CA VAL A 77 -7.74 -2.20 3.88
C VAL A 77 -8.07 -1.81 5.33
N ALA A 78 -7.06 -1.59 6.17
CA ALA A 78 -7.28 -1.16 7.55
C ALA A 78 -8.01 0.20 7.60
N GLY A 79 -7.60 1.17 6.78
CA GLY A 79 -8.23 2.48 6.70
C GLY A 79 -9.66 2.42 6.16
N LEU A 80 -9.92 1.59 5.14
CA LEU A 80 -11.28 1.39 4.61
C LEU A 80 -12.21 0.76 5.66
N ILE A 81 -11.73 -0.22 6.43
CA ILE A 81 -12.49 -0.84 7.54
C ILE A 81 -12.78 0.18 8.65
N GLU A 82 -11.79 0.99 9.03
CA GLU A 82 -11.99 2.06 10.01
C GLU A 82 -13.04 3.05 9.50
N ALA A 83 -12.91 3.51 8.26
CA ALA A 83 -13.79 4.52 7.68
C ALA A 83 -15.25 4.04 7.66
N ILE A 84 -15.52 2.85 7.12
CA ILE A 84 -16.89 2.36 6.97
C ILE A 84 -17.60 2.07 8.30
N THR A 85 -16.84 1.81 9.37
CA THR A 85 -17.41 1.49 10.69
C THR A 85 -17.55 2.70 11.61
N THR A 86 -16.67 3.70 11.47
CA THR A 86 -16.58 4.82 12.42
C THR A 86 -17.04 6.17 11.87
N ARG A 87 -17.07 6.35 10.55
CA ARG A 87 -17.33 7.65 9.92
C ARG A 87 -18.79 7.79 9.50
N ASP A 88 -19.19 9.05 9.42
CA ASP A 88 -20.48 9.50 8.89
C ASP A 88 -20.20 10.73 7.99
N TRP A 89 -20.83 10.74 6.82
CA TRP A 89 -20.71 11.80 5.82
C TRP A 89 -21.96 12.69 5.86
N ASN A 90 -21.81 13.98 5.57
CA ASN A 90 -22.90 14.95 5.68
C ASN A 90 -24.01 14.76 4.64
N ARG A 91 -23.71 14.05 3.54
CA ARG A 91 -24.61 13.64 2.46
C ARG A 91 -24.09 12.37 1.80
N CYS A 92 -24.95 11.67 1.05
CA CYS A 92 -24.58 10.48 0.28
C CYS A 92 -23.86 9.41 1.14
N ALA A 93 -24.31 9.23 2.38
CA ALA A 93 -23.57 8.39 3.32
C ALA A 93 -23.69 6.90 2.93
N GLY A 94 -24.84 6.49 2.41
CA GLY A 94 -25.02 5.17 1.82
C GLY A 94 -24.11 4.93 0.61
N ASP A 95 -23.97 5.91 -0.28
CA ASP A 95 -23.06 5.86 -1.44
C ASP A 95 -21.59 5.68 -1.04
N MET A 96 -21.15 6.40 -0.01
CA MET A 96 -19.79 6.23 0.52
C MET A 96 -19.58 4.84 1.09
N ARG A 97 -20.57 4.30 1.82
CA ARG A 97 -20.47 2.95 2.39
C ARG A 97 -20.48 1.88 1.30
N ASP A 98 -21.31 2.01 0.28
CA ASP A 98 -21.32 1.12 -0.88
C ASP A 98 -19.98 1.17 -1.62
N THR A 99 -19.45 2.37 -1.88
CA THR A 99 -18.14 2.57 -2.51
C THR A 99 -17.03 1.85 -1.73
N ILE A 100 -16.95 2.07 -0.41
CA ILE A 100 -15.93 1.44 0.44
C ILE A 100 -16.13 -0.08 0.47
N ALA A 101 -17.36 -0.58 0.57
CA ALA A 101 -17.66 -2.00 0.58
C ALA A 101 -17.23 -2.69 -0.73
N ARG A 102 -17.50 -2.05 -1.89
CA ARG A 102 -17.03 -2.54 -3.19
C ARG A 102 -15.51 -2.60 -3.27
N MET A 103 -14.82 -1.55 -2.83
CA MET A 103 -13.35 -1.53 -2.79
C MET A 103 -12.79 -2.67 -1.92
N LEU A 104 -13.37 -2.91 -0.75
CA LEU A 104 -12.97 -4.03 0.11
C LEU A 104 -13.18 -5.38 -0.59
N GLY A 105 -14.25 -5.52 -1.38
CA GLY A 105 -14.50 -6.67 -2.25
C GLY A 105 -13.46 -6.82 -3.37
N GLU A 106 -13.16 -5.75 -4.09
CA GLU A 106 -12.14 -5.67 -5.15
C GLU A 106 -10.74 -6.06 -4.61
N LEU A 107 -10.42 -5.65 -3.39
CA LEU A 107 -9.16 -5.97 -2.70
C LEU A 107 -9.13 -7.37 -2.07
N GLY A 108 -10.23 -8.12 -2.14
CA GLY A 108 -10.38 -9.44 -1.52
C GLY A 108 -10.15 -9.41 0.00
N ALA A 109 -10.57 -8.32 0.67
CA ALA A 109 -10.36 -8.09 2.10
C ALA A 109 -11.29 -8.97 2.96
N ARG A 110 -10.91 -10.24 3.15
CA ARG A 110 -11.66 -11.20 3.99
C ARG A 110 -11.83 -10.72 5.43
N GLU A 111 -10.86 -9.97 5.93
CA GLU A 111 -10.87 -9.31 7.24
C GLU A 111 -12.03 -8.31 7.41
N ALA A 112 -12.60 -7.80 6.31
CA ALA A 112 -13.73 -6.86 6.34
C ALA A 112 -15.10 -7.54 6.50
N VAL A 113 -15.20 -8.87 6.39
CA VAL A 113 -16.50 -9.58 6.44
C VAL A 113 -17.25 -9.29 7.74
N VAL A 114 -16.58 -9.38 8.89
CA VAL A 114 -17.20 -9.12 10.19
C VAL A 114 -17.61 -7.65 10.34
N PRO A 115 -16.73 -6.66 10.05
CA PRO A 115 -17.11 -5.24 10.00
C PRO A 115 -18.33 -4.94 9.10
N LEU A 116 -18.37 -5.51 7.89
CA LEU A 116 -19.47 -5.30 6.94
C LEU A 116 -20.79 -5.89 7.45
N LEU A 117 -20.77 -7.08 8.04
CA LEU A 117 -21.95 -7.67 8.67
C LEU A 117 -22.43 -6.85 9.87
N ALA A 118 -21.51 -6.27 10.66
CA ALA A 118 -21.86 -5.39 11.76
C ALA A 118 -22.52 -4.09 11.25
N LEU A 119 -22.01 -3.52 10.15
CA LEU A 119 -22.61 -2.36 9.50
C LEU A 119 -24.05 -2.63 9.07
N VAL A 120 -24.30 -3.74 8.37
CA VAL A 120 -25.67 -4.12 7.94
C VAL A 120 -26.60 -4.25 9.14
N LYS A 121 -26.14 -4.86 10.24
CA LYS A 121 -26.94 -5.01 11.47
C LYS A 121 -27.19 -3.68 12.20
N SER A 122 -26.34 -2.67 12.00
CA SER A 122 -26.48 -1.37 12.66
C SER A 122 -27.64 -0.54 12.11
N GLY A 123 -28.15 -0.87 10.92
CA GLY A 123 -29.20 -0.10 10.27
C GLY A 123 -28.75 1.26 9.74
N LYS A 124 -27.43 1.54 9.70
CA LYS A 124 -26.89 2.70 8.99
C LYS A 124 -27.29 2.62 7.50
N PRO A 125 -27.62 3.75 6.84
CA PRO A 125 -28.02 3.76 5.44
C PRO A 125 -26.87 3.26 4.56
N ILE A 126 -27.20 2.37 3.62
CA ILE A 126 -26.27 1.77 2.64
C ILE A 126 -26.78 1.91 1.20
N GLU A 127 -27.99 2.44 1.05
CA GLU A 127 -28.68 2.72 -0.20
C GLU A 127 -28.10 3.95 -0.91
N HIS A 128 -28.24 3.96 -2.24
CA HIS A 128 -27.83 5.07 -3.09
C HIS A 128 -28.72 6.30 -2.82
N GLU A 129 -28.14 7.38 -2.31
CA GLU A 129 -28.86 8.60 -1.92
C GLU A 129 -28.69 9.72 -2.95
N CYS A 130 -27.51 9.77 -3.58
CA CYS A 130 -27.15 10.84 -4.49
C CYS A 130 -27.27 10.37 -5.93
N SER A 131 -28.41 10.68 -6.55
CA SER A 131 -28.64 10.50 -7.98
C SER A 131 -27.61 11.30 -8.80
N GLU A 132 -26.84 10.61 -9.63
CA GLU A 132 -25.96 11.18 -10.66
C GLU A 132 -26.72 12.05 -11.68
#